data_AF-A0A3N0GQ88-F1
#
_entry.id   AF-A0A3N0GQ88-F1
#
_cell.length_a   1.000
_cell.length_b   1.000
_cell.length_c   1.000
_cell.angle_alpha   90.00
_cell.angle_beta   90.00
_cell.angle_gamma   90.00
#
_symmetry.space_group_name_H-M   'P 1'
#
loop_
_entity.id
_entity.type
_entity.pdbx_description
1 polymer ?
#
loop_
_entity_poly.entity_id
_entity_poly.type
_entity_poly.pdbx_seq_one_letter_code
_entity_poly.pdbx_strand_id
1 'polypeptide(L)'
;MSVLMTLRVSGDPKAVEAADQDVLRMVADRGREFGVIRHRFYGNDTEVLVIDEWPDEASFQAFFDSTPEIKGIMDAAGVMTPPTIEFWRPLDTEDNVG
;
A
#
# COMPACT_ATOMS: atom_id res chain seq x y z
N MET A 1 -14.62 11.94 -4.80
CA MET A 1 -14.72 10.48 -4.95
C MET A 1 -13.34 9.95 -4.68
N SER A 2 -13.18 9.06 -3.69
CA SER A 2 -11.92 8.39 -3.43
C SER A 2 -11.69 7.23 -4.39
N VAL A 3 -10.45 6.76 -4.48
CA VAL A 3 -10.05 5.55 -5.20
C VAL A 3 -9.52 4.52 -4.20
N LEU A 4 -9.79 3.25 -4.47
CA LEU A 4 -9.12 2.15 -3.79
C LEU A 4 -7.86 1.81 -4.59
N MET A 5 -6.70 1.82 -3.95
CA MET A 5 -5.44 1.38 -4.55
C MET A 5 -5.11 0.00 -3.99
N THR A 6 -4.79 -0.95 -4.87
CA THR A 6 -4.26 -2.26 -4.49
C THR A 6 -2.85 -2.42 -5.00
N LEU A 7 -1.94 -2.82 -4.11
CA LEU A 7 -0.57 -3.18 -4.45
C LEU A 7 -0.36 -4.65 -4.11
N ARG A 8 0.03 -5.45 -5.11
CA ARG A 8 0.32 -6.88 -4.94
C ARG A 8 1.76 -7.18 -5.31
N VAL A 9 2.42 -7.97 -4.47
CA VAL A 9 3.82 -8.35 -4.71
C VAL A 9 4.14 -9.69 -4.07
N SER A 10 4.96 -10.50 -4.76
CA SER A 10 5.53 -11.71 -4.17
C SER A 10 6.70 -11.34 -3.25
N GLY A 11 6.64 -11.81 -2.01
CA GLY A 11 7.60 -11.50 -0.94
C GLY A 11 7.19 -12.19 0.36
N ASP A 12 8.03 -12.11 1.38
CA ASP A 12 7.78 -12.71 2.69
C ASP A 12 7.00 -11.74 3.61
N PRO A 13 5.73 -12.01 3.94
CA PRO A 13 4.98 -11.12 4.82
C PRO A 13 5.56 -11.05 6.24
N LYS A 14 6.26 -12.09 6.72
CA LYS A 14 6.93 -12.05 8.02
C LYS A 14 8.10 -11.07 8.04
N ALA A 15 8.77 -10.91 6.89
CA ALA A 15 9.81 -9.90 6.76
C ALA A 15 9.21 -8.48 6.77
N VAL A 16 8.00 -8.28 6.25
CA VAL A 16 7.26 -7.01 6.38
C VAL A 16 6.87 -6.75 7.84
N GLU A 17 6.37 -7.75 8.56
CA GLU A 17 6.05 -7.63 9.99
C GLU A 17 7.29 -7.33 10.85
N ALA A 18 8.44 -7.89 10.47
CA ALA A 18 9.72 -7.68 11.15
C ALA A 18 10.44 -6.38 10.72
N ALA A 19 9.87 -5.62 9.78
CA ALA A 19 10.46 -4.36 9.34
C ALA A 19 10.53 -3.35 10.48
N ASP A 20 11.46 -2.40 10.36
CA ASP A 20 11.66 -1.34 11.34
C ASP A 20 10.37 -0.52 11.53
N GLN A 21 9.81 -0.57 12.74
CA GLN A 21 8.55 0.07 13.08
C GLN A 21 8.64 1.60 12.99
N ASP A 22 9.81 2.19 13.17
CA ASP A 22 9.98 3.65 13.04
C ASP A 22 10.00 4.05 11.56
N VAL A 23 10.55 3.23 10.68
CA VAL A 23 10.44 3.41 9.22
C VAL A 23 8.99 3.29 8.78
N LEU A 24 8.26 2.27 9.26
CA LEU A 24 6.84 2.09 8.93
C LEU A 24 5.98 3.27 9.41
N ARG A 25 6.25 3.80 10.61
CA ARG A 25 5.58 5.01 11.12
C ARG A 25 5.86 6.23 10.27
N MET A 26 7.12 6.46 9.90
CA MET A 26 7.51 7.58 9.04
C MET A 26 6.82 7.51 7.67
N VAL A 27 6.77 6.32 7.05
CA VAL A 27 6.06 6.10 5.78
C VAL A 27 4.57 6.37 5.95
N ALA A 28 3.95 5.92 7.04
CA ALA A 28 2.54 6.17 7.33
C ALA A 28 2.24 7.67 7.57
N ASP A 29 3.12 8.38 8.29
CA ASP A 29 2.98 9.83 8.52
C ASP A 29 3.07 10.60 7.20
N ARG A 30 4.02 10.24 6.33
CA ARG A 30 4.11 10.81 4.98
C ARG A 30 2.86 10.48 4.16
N GLY A 31 2.35 9.26 4.20
CA GLY A 31 1.08 8.90 3.56
C GLY A 31 -0.07 9.82 4.00
N ARG A 32 -0.15 10.17 5.30
CA ARG A 32 -1.15 11.12 5.82
C ARG A 32 -0.95 12.54 5.30
N GLU A 33 0.29 13.00 5.15
CA GLU A 33 0.59 14.31 4.55
C GLU A 33 0.10 14.40 3.09
N PHE A 34 0.17 13.29 2.35
CA PHE A 34 -0.35 13.18 0.98
C PHE A 34 -1.83 12.80 0.91
N GLY A 35 -2.51 12.64 2.05
CA GLY A 35 -3.96 12.48 2.11
C GLY A 35 -4.48 11.05 2.10
N VAL A 36 -3.68 10.03 2.41
CA VAL A 36 -4.18 8.65 2.55
C VAL A 36 -5.33 8.60 3.56
N ILE A 37 -6.43 7.96 3.17
CA ILE A 37 -7.68 7.86 3.96
C ILE A 37 -7.65 6.59 4.80
N ARG A 38 -7.24 5.47 4.17
CA ARG A 38 -7.08 4.15 4.81
C ARG A 38 -5.87 3.45 4.20
N HIS A 39 -5.18 2.66 5.01
CA HIS A 39 -4.02 1.87 4.61
C HIS A 39 -4.01 0.56 5.41
N ARG A 40 -3.93 -0.57 4.73
CA ARG A 40 -3.93 -1.91 5.36
C ARG A 40 -3.02 -2.88 4.60
N PHE A 41 -2.23 -3.62 5.37
CA PHE A 41 -1.47 -4.77 4.88
C PHE A 41 -2.24 -6.06 5.09
N TYR A 42 -2.11 -6.96 4.13
CA TYR A 42 -2.56 -8.34 4.18
C TYR A 42 -1.43 -9.22 3.63
N GLY A 43 -1.28 -10.42 4.17
CA GLY A 43 -0.31 -11.40 3.70
C GLY A 43 -0.94 -12.77 3.56
N ASN A 44 -0.42 -13.57 2.63
CA ASN A 44 -0.63 -15.01 2.59
C ASN A 44 0.74 -15.72 2.75
N ASP A 45 0.91 -16.96 2.30
CA ASP A 45 2.19 -17.66 2.47
C ASP A 45 3.35 -17.09 1.61
N THR A 46 3.05 -16.40 0.51
CA THR A 46 4.05 -16.00 -0.50
C THR A 46 3.88 -14.61 -1.09
N GLU A 47 2.80 -13.90 -0.73
CA GLU A 47 2.44 -12.61 -1.29
C GLU A 47 2.02 -11.64 -0.20
N VAL A 48 2.31 -10.37 -0.46
CA VAL A 48 1.82 -9.22 0.29
C VAL A 48 0.82 -8.47 -0.59
N LEU A 49 -0.32 -8.13 0.00
CA LEU A 49 -1.35 -7.27 -0.56
C LEU A 49 -1.48 -6.02 0.32
N VAL A 50 -1.35 -4.85 -0.28
CA VAL A 50 -1.65 -3.57 0.35
C VAL A 50 -2.93 -3.03 -0.24
N ILE A 51 -3.85 -2.59 0.61
CA ILE A 51 -5.09 -1.93 0.21
C ILE A 51 -5.12 -0.55 0.85
N ASP A 52 -5.16 0.46 0.01
CA ASP A 52 -5.28 1.84 0.44
C ASP A 52 -6.53 2.49 -0.12
N GLU A 53 -6.98 3.52 0.56
CA GLU A 53 -7.95 4.46 0.02
C GLU A 53 -7.31 5.85 -0.05
N TRP A 54 -7.37 6.45 -1.23
CA TRP A 54 -6.79 7.76 -1.53
C TRP A 54 -7.85 8.71 -2.09
N PRO A 55 -7.68 10.04 -1.94
CA PRO A 55 -8.59 11.01 -2.55
C PRO A 55 -8.56 10.93 -4.08
N ASP A 56 -7.42 10.58 -4.67
CA ASP A 56 -7.23 10.35 -6.11
C ASP A 56 -5.93 9.56 -6.37
N GLU A 57 -5.75 9.08 -7.61
CA GLU A 57 -4.57 8.33 -8.05
C GLU A 57 -3.28 9.17 -7.99
N ALA A 58 -3.38 10.49 -8.23
CA ALA A 58 -2.23 11.39 -8.24
C ALA A 58 -1.63 11.57 -6.84
N SER A 59 -2.46 11.55 -5.81
CA SER A 59 -2.05 11.66 -4.41
C SER A 59 -1.22 10.44 -3.99
N PHE A 60 -1.64 9.23 -4.39
CA PHE A 60 -0.82 8.03 -4.19
C PHE A 60 0.50 8.12 -4.97
N GLN A 61 0.47 8.51 -6.25
CA GLN A 61 1.69 8.55 -7.06
C GLN A 61 2.70 9.54 -6.48
N ALA A 62 2.25 10.73 -6.07
CA ALA A 62 3.11 11.72 -5.43
C ALA A 62 3.69 11.23 -4.10
N PHE A 63 2.90 10.50 -3.31
CA PHE A 63 3.39 9.83 -2.10
C PHE A 63 4.46 8.79 -2.45
N PHE A 64 4.16 7.87 -3.37
CA PHE A 64 5.04 6.75 -3.72
C PHE A 64 6.37 7.24 -4.30
N ASP A 65 6.34 8.23 -5.19
CA ASP A 65 7.54 8.84 -5.80
C ASP A 65 8.37 9.61 -4.77
N SER A 66 7.74 10.12 -3.71
CA SER A 66 8.41 10.93 -2.69
C SER A 66 8.87 10.13 -1.48
N THR A 67 8.68 8.80 -1.46
CA THR A 67 8.96 7.92 -0.31
C THR A 67 9.88 6.77 -0.71
N PRO A 68 11.17 7.05 -0.98
CA PRO A 68 12.13 6.03 -1.44
C PRO A 68 12.35 4.88 -0.44
N GLU A 69 12.01 5.08 0.83
CA GLU A 69 12.14 4.08 1.90
C GLU A 69 11.24 2.86 1.67
N ILE A 70 10.16 3.01 0.91
CA ILE A 70 9.30 1.89 0.49
C ILE A 70 10.13 0.84 -0.25
N LYS A 71 11.10 1.26 -1.06
CA LYS A 71 12.00 0.33 -1.76
C LYS A 71 12.80 -0.50 -0.76
N GLY A 72 13.29 0.10 0.32
CA GLY A 72 14.04 -0.60 1.37
C GLY A 72 13.20 -1.67 2.06
N ILE A 73 11.92 -1.37 2.32
CA ILE A 73 10.96 -2.34 2.89
C ILE A 73 10.72 -3.49 1.90
N MET A 74 10.52 -3.19 0.61
CA MET A 74 10.34 -4.21 -0.42
C MET A 74 11.58 -5.11 -0.58
N ASP A 75 12.77 -4.52 -0.61
CA ASP A 75 14.04 -5.26 -0.69
C ASP A 75 14.20 -6.20 0.53
N ALA A 76 13.90 -5.70 1.74
CA ALA A 76 13.95 -6.50 2.97
C ALA A 76 12.91 -7.63 2.98
N ALA A 77 11.75 -7.42 2.36
CA ALA A 77 10.72 -8.44 2.18
C ALA A 77 11.06 -9.48 1.09
N GLY A 78 12.23 -9.40 0.46
CA GLY A 78 12.65 -10.33 -0.58
C GLY A 78 11.82 -10.21 -1.85
N VAL A 79 11.29 -9.02 -2.14
CA VAL A 79 10.52 -8.76 -3.36
C VAL A 79 11.40 -9.00 -4.58
N MET A 80 11.00 -9.97 -5.41
CA MET A 80 11.77 -10.39 -6.58
C MET A 80 11.34 -9.69 -7.88
N THR A 81 10.12 -9.16 -7.91
CA THR A 81 9.52 -8.52 -9.08
C THR A 81 8.86 -7.22 -8.69
N PRO A 82 8.75 -6.24 -9.61
CA PRO A 82 8.00 -5.02 -9.34
C PRO A 82 6.57 -5.34 -8.87
N PRO A 83 6.04 -4.58 -7.90
CA PRO A 83 4.67 -4.74 -7.47
C PRO A 83 3.69 -4.39 -8.60
N THR A 84 2.55 -5.07 -8.63
CA THR A 84 1.42 -4.68 -9.48
C THR A 84 0.54 -3.71 -8.71
N ILE A 85 0.36 -2.51 -9.25
CA ILE A 85 -0.47 -1.44 -8.67
C ILE A 85 -1.70 -1.26 -9.56
N GLU A 86 -2.88 -1.29 -8.96
CA GLU A 86 -4.15 -1.04 -9.63
C GLU A 86 -5.02 -0.07 -8.83
N PHE A 87 -5.84 0.71 -9.54
CA PHE A 87 -6.79 1.66 -8.96
C PHE A 87 -8.21 1.28 -9.33
N TRP A 88 -9.07 1.27 -8.32
CA TRP A 88 -10.47 0.89 -8.43
C TRP A 88 -11.35 2.04 -7.99
N ARG A 89 -12.47 2.19 -8.68
CA ARG A 89 -13.53 3.11 -8.31
C ARG A 89 -14.64 2.31 -7.64
N PRO A 90 -15.25 2.83 -6.56
CA PRO A 90 -16.41 2.18 -5.99
C PRO A 90 -17.51 2.09 -7.04
N LEU A 91 -18.14 0.92 -7.12
CA LEU A 91 -19.36 0.75 -7.90
C LEU A 91 -20.55 1.10 -7.01
N ASP A 92 -21.54 1.75 -7.59
CA ASP A 92 -22.82 2.01 -6.93
C ASP A 92 -23.73 0.79 -7.15
N THR A 93 -23.73 -0.12 -6.19
CA THR A 93 -24.47 -1.38 -6.24
C THR A 93 -25.34 -1.55 -5.00
N GLU A 94 -26.51 -2.19 -5.17
CA GLU A 94 -27.49 -2.39 -4.08
C GLU A 94 -27.06 -3.44 -3.04
N ASP A 95 -26.01 -4.22 -3.33
CA ASP A 95 -25.42 -5.24 -2.47
C ASP A 95 -24.22 -4.73 -1.66
N ASN A 96 -24.00 -3.41 -1.64
CA ASN A 96 -22.98 -2.80 -0.79
C ASN A 96 -23.36 -2.93 0.70
N VAL A 97 -22.72 -3.88 1.39
CA VAL A 97 -22.88 -4.13 2.83
C VAL A 97 -21.65 -3.60 3.56
N GLY A 98 -21.83 -2.59 4.40
CA GLY A 98 -20.75 -1.93 5.16
C GLY A 98 -21.25 -1.20 6.39
#